data_AF-A0A6P6X8Q7-F1
#
_entry.id   AF-A0A6P6X8Q7-F1
#
_cell.length_a   1.000
_cell.length_b   1.000
_cell.length_c   1.000
_cell.angle_alpha   90.00
_cell.angle_beta   90.00
_cell.angle_gamma   90.00
#
_symmetry.space_group_name_H-M   'P 1'
#
loop_
_entity.id
_entity.type
_entity.pdbx_description
1 polymer ?
#
loop_
_entity_poly.entity_id
_entity_poly.type
_entity_poly.pdbx_seq_one_letter_code
_entity_poly.pdbx_strand_id
1 'polypeptide(L)'
;MENNCSNDAPRKLDRKTIERNRRIRMKGLISELASLVPPQHFKPSKEMLNQKDQIDQVVTYIMQLKERVEKLNKRKEISKSEHQTKGTNPRNSAIPSSRIPVLKIRESDSSLEVVLVTGLRKNFALHEVIQVLHGQGLEVVSVSISTIEEKIYHIVHAQVRVPRLGADTLTIYGRLQKLFN
;
A
#
# COMPACT_ATOMS: atom_id res chain seq x y z
N MET A 1 70.32 4.63 20.90
CA MET A 1 69.79 5.52 19.85
C MET A 1 68.74 4.75 19.09
N GLU A 2 67.57 5.35 19.04
CA GLU A 2 66.34 4.88 18.42
C GLU A 2 66.56 4.52 16.93
N ASN A 3 65.69 3.69 16.37
CA ASN A 3 64.77 4.19 15.33
C ASN A 3 63.67 3.19 15.03
N ASN A 4 62.54 3.51 15.64
CA ASN A 4 61.19 3.17 15.25
C ASN A 4 60.95 3.60 13.78
N CYS A 5 60.41 2.72 12.95
CA CYS A 5 59.76 3.14 11.69
C CYS A 5 58.56 2.25 11.41
N SER A 6 57.48 2.54 12.13
CA SER A 6 56.12 2.13 11.80
C SER A 6 55.71 2.74 10.45
N ASN A 7 56.05 2.08 9.35
CA ASN A 7 55.46 2.36 8.05
C ASN A 7 54.08 1.68 7.97
N ASP A 8 53.08 2.31 8.59
CA ASP A 8 51.67 1.96 8.41
C ASP A 8 51.13 2.67 7.16
N ALA A 9 51.69 2.35 6.01
CA ALA A 9 51.07 2.67 4.73
C ALA A 9 49.92 1.66 4.53
N PRO A 10 48.71 2.08 4.11
CA PRO A 10 47.62 1.16 3.87
C PRO A 10 48.07 0.13 2.85
N ARG A 11 48.30 -1.10 3.31
CA ARG A 11 48.74 -2.21 2.45
C ARG A 11 47.67 -2.40 1.39
N LYS A 12 47.94 -1.91 0.18
CA LYS A 12 47.07 -2.09 -0.97
C LYS A 12 46.76 -3.59 -1.07
N LEU A 13 45.47 -3.93 -1.05
CA LEU A 13 45.04 -5.33 -1.14
C LEU A 13 45.63 -5.95 -2.40
N ASP A 14 46.13 -7.19 -2.29
CA ASP A 14 46.61 -7.92 -3.46
C ASP A 14 45.49 -8.04 -4.50
N ARG A 15 45.88 -8.06 -5.78
CA ARG A 15 44.96 -8.14 -6.92
C ARG A 15 43.97 -9.30 -6.78
N LYS A 16 44.41 -10.44 -6.23
CA LYS A 16 43.55 -11.61 -5.98
C LYS A 16 42.44 -11.30 -4.98
N THR A 17 42.75 -10.57 -3.91
CA THR A 17 41.78 -10.18 -2.87
C THR A 17 40.79 -9.16 -3.40
N ILE A 18 41.25 -8.16 -4.16
CA ILE A 18 40.37 -7.16 -4.79
C ILE A 18 39.34 -7.85 -5.68
N GLU A 19 39.79 -8.73 -6.57
CA GLU A 19 38.91 -9.42 -7.50
C GLU A 19 37.98 -10.43 -6.78
N ARG A 20 38.44 -11.07 -5.71
CA ARG A 20 37.59 -11.90 -4.86
C ARG A 20 36.46 -11.07 -4.23
N ASN A 21 36.79 -9.92 -3.63
CA ASN A 21 35.82 -9.03 -3.02
C ASN A 21 34.80 -8.53 -4.05
N ARG A 22 35.25 -8.20 -5.27
CA ARG A 22 34.38 -7.81 -6.39
C ARG A 22 33.35 -8.90 -6.72
N ARG A 23 33.76 -10.17 -6.80
CA ARG A 23 32.86 -11.30 -7.08
C ARG A 23 31.87 -11.57 -5.95
N ILE A 24 32.32 -11.50 -4.71
CA ILE A 24 31.44 -11.67 -3.53
C ILE A 24 30.38 -10.57 -3.52
N ARG A 25 30.79 -9.32 -3.72
CA ARG A 25 29.86 -8.19 -3.82
C ARG A 25 28.84 -8.38 -4.93
N MET A 26 29.29 -8.78 -6.13
CA MET A 26 28.39 -9.04 -7.26
C MET A 26 27.36 -10.14 -6.93
N LYS A 27 27.81 -11.26 -6.34
CA LYS A 27 26.92 -12.36 -5.94
C LYS A 27 25.90 -11.91 -4.89
N GLY A 28 26.33 -11.10 -3.92
CA GLY A 28 25.46 -10.54 -2.88
C GLY A 28 24.35 -9.68 -3.49
N LEU A 29 24.72 -8.73 -4.36
CA LEU A 29 23.75 -7.83 -5.02
C LEU A 29 22.72 -8.60 -5.87
N ILE A 30 23.15 -9.61 -6.61
CA ILE A 30 22.24 -10.43 -7.43
C ILE A 30 21.26 -11.20 -6.53
N SER A 31 21.75 -11.71 -5.39
CA SER A 31 20.91 -12.44 -4.43
C SER A 31 19.90 -11.52 -3.73
N GLU A 32 20.33 -10.31 -3.35
CA GLU A 32 19.47 -9.28 -2.79
C GLU A 32 18.39 -8.86 -3.80
N LEU A 33 18.77 -8.61 -5.05
CA LEU A 33 17.84 -8.28 -6.13
C LEU A 33 16.81 -9.40 -6.35
N ALA A 34 17.26 -10.66 -6.38
CA ALA A 34 16.38 -11.80 -6.49
C ALA A 34 15.40 -11.87 -5.30
N SER A 35 15.83 -11.57 -4.08
CA SER A 35 14.97 -11.63 -2.89
C SER A 35 13.77 -10.65 -2.91
N LEU A 36 13.85 -9.57 -3.71
CA LEU A 36 12.76 -8.61 -3.87
C LEU A 36 11.59 -9.14 -4.71
N VAL A 37 11.82 -10.22 -5.47
CA VAL A 37 10.78 -10.83 -6.31
C VAL A 37 9.99 -11.84 -5.48
N PRO A 38 8.64 -11.78 -5.44
CA PRO A 38 7.86 -12.68 -4.61
C PRO A 38 8.08 -14.16 -5.01
N PRO A 39 8.10 -15.09 -4.04
CA PRO A 39 8.39 -16.51 -4.30
C PRO A 39 7.46 -17.17 -5.33
N GLN A 40 6.25 -16.64 -5.48
CA GLN A 40 5.24 -17.11 -6.45
C GLN A 40 5.65 -16.82 -7.91
N HIS A 41 6.51 -15.83 -8.12
CA HIS A 41 7.06 -15.47 -9.43
C HIS A 41 8.43 -16.10 -9.69
N PHE A 42 9.02 -16.78 -8.69
CA PHE A 42 10.12 -17.69 -8.90
C PHE A 42 9.60 -19.07 -9.24
N LYS A 43 10.03 -19.62 -10.37
CA LYS A 43 9.76 -21.03 -10.66
C LYS A 43 10.44 -21.88 -9.58
N PRO A 44 9.76 -22.86 -8.96
CA PRO A 44 10.33 -23.68 -7.91
C PRO A 44 11.29 -24.73 -8.51
N SER A 45 12.44 -24.29 -9.04
CA SER A 45 13.61 -25.14 -9.17
C SER A 45 14.63 -24.63 -8.17
N LYS A 46 14.54 -25.17 -6.95
CA LYS A 46 15.28 -24.77 -5.75
C LYS A 46 16.79 -25.09 -5.84
N GLU A 47 17.28 -25.57 -6.98
CA GLU A 47 18.67 -25.99 -7.16
C GLU A 47 19.36 -25.10 -8.20
N MET A 48 20.16 -24.16 -7.69
CA MET A 48 21.23 -23.46 -8.42
C MET A 48 20.83 -22.70 -9.70
N LEU A 49 19.88 -21.77 -9.61
CA LEU A 49 19.73 -20.77 -10.68
C LEU A 49 21.04 -20.02 -10.86
N ASN A 50 21.59 -20.06 -12.09
CA ASN A 50 22.75 -19.31 -12.50
C ASN A 50 22.51 -17.81 -12.26
N GLN A 51 23.56 -17.02 -12.01
CA GLN A 51 23.46 -15.57 -11.80
C GLN A 51 22.68 -14.89 -12.94
N LYS A 52 22.87 -15.37 -14.17
CA LYS A 52 22.13 -14.90 -15.34
C LYS A 52 20.63 -15.20 -15.23
N ASP A 53 20.27 -16.43 -14.89
CA ASP A 53 18.85 -16.84 -14.82
C ASP A 53 18.10 -16.12 -13.70
N GLN A 54 18.79 -15.75 -12.61
CA GLN A 54 18.25 -14.90 -11.55
C GLN A 54 17.93 -13.50 -12.08
N ILE A 55 18.85 -12.90 -12.85
CA ILE A 55 18.65 -11.60 -13.46
C ILE A 55 17.50 -11.65 -14.48
N ASP A 56 17.46 -12.67 -15.35
CA ASP A 56 16.42 -12.80 -16.39
C ASP A 56 15.01 -12.95 -15.77
N GLN A 57 14.89 -13.64 -14.64
CA GLN A 57 13.63 -13.72 -13.88
C GLN A 57 13.22 -12.38 -13.28
N VAL A 58 14.16 -11.64 -12.68
CA VAL A 58 13.88 -10.30 -12.15
C VAL A 58 13.42 -9.37 -13.27
N VAL A 59 14.08 -9.41 -14.43
CA VAL A 59 13.69 -8.61 -15.61
C VAL A 59 12.26 -8.97 -16.05
N THR A 60 11.95 -10.26 -16.13
CA THR A 60 10.60 -10.74 -16.47
C THR A 60 9.56 -10.20 -15.49
N TYR A 61 9.85 -10.25 -14.18
CA TYR A 61 8.94 -9.73 -13.16
C TYR A 61 8.73 -8.21 -13.28
N ILE A 62 9.79 -7.45 -13.54
CA ILE A 62 9.69 -5.99 -13.79
C ILE A 62 8.77 -5.72 -14.98
N MET A 63 8.87 -6.49 -16.07
CA MET A 63 7.99 -6.33 -17.23
C MET A 63 6.52 -6.62 -16.89
N GLN A 64 6.25 -7.68 -16.12
CA GLN A 64 4.90 -8.00 -15.66
C GLN A 64 4.30 -6.88 -14.79
N LEU A 65 5.10 -6.30 -13.89
CA LEU A 65 4.67 -5.16 -13.07
C LEU A 65 4.35 -3.93 -13.91
N LYS A 66 5.20 -3.60 -14.90
CA LYS A 66 4.95 -2.48 -15.83
C LYS A 66 3.63 -2.65 -16.57
N GLU A 67 3.38 -3.84 -17.13
CA GLU A 67 2.14 -4.15 -17.84
C GLU A 67 0.91 -4.04 -16.91
N ARG A 68 1.03 -4.54 -15.67
CA ARG A 68 -0.05 -4.46 -14.67
C ARG A 68 -0.38 -2.99 -14.33
N VAL A 69 0.63 -2.15 -14.14
CA VAL A 69 0.44 -0.71 -13.87
C VAL A 69 -0.25 -0.04 -15.05
N GLU A 70 0.16 -0.33 -16.28
CA GLU A 70 -0.46 0.22 -17.49
C GLU A 70 -1.94 -0.18 -17.61
N LYS A 71 -2.26 -1.47 -17.39
CA LYS A 71 -3.64 -1.97 -17.39
C LYS A 71 -4.50 -1.28 -16.32
N LEU A 72 -3.96 -1.08 -15.12
CA LEU A 72 -4.68 -0.39 -14.04
C LEU A 72 -4.91 1.09 -14.37
N ASN A 73 -3.93 1.77 -14.95
CA ASN A 73 -4.08 3.14 -15.40
C ASN A 73 -5.12 3.28 -16.52
N LYS A 74 -5.10 2.38 -17.52
CA LYS A 74 -6.13 2.35 -18.58
C LYS A 74 -7.53 2.17 -18.00
N ARG A 75 -7.72 1.23 -17.07
CA ARG A 75 -9.01 1.03 -16.38
C ARG A 75 -9.43 2.28 -15.60
N LYS A 76 -8.50 2.91 -14.89
CA LYS A 76 -8.75 4.15 -14.14
C LYS A 76 -9.21 5.29 -15.06
N GLU A 77 -8.61 5.44 -16.24
CA GLU A 77 -9.01 6.47 -17.19
C GLU A 77 -10.35 6.18 -17.87
N ILE A 78 -10.66 4.92 -18.19
CA ILE A 78 -11.99 4.54 -18.69
C ILE A 78 -13.08 4.87 -17.65
N SER A 79 -12.85 4.53 -16.37
CA SER A 79 -13.80 4.89 -15.31
C SER A 79 -13.99 6.40 -15.14
N LYS A 80 -12.99 7.22 -15.50
CA LYS A 80 -13.12 8.69 -15.51
C LYS A 80 -13.84 9.22 -16.76
N SER A 81 -13.64 8.60 -17.92
CA SER A 81 -14.25 9.06 -19.19
C SER A 81 -15.73 8.65 -19.33
N GLU A 82 -16.13 7.54 -18.72
CA GLU A 82 -17.54 7.13 -18.60
C GLU A 82 -18.37 8.11 -17.74
N HIS A 83 -17.73 8.95 -16.93
CA HIS A 83 -18.39 10.03 -16.19
C HIS A 83 -18.47 11.35 -16.97
N GLN A 84 -17.72 11.51 -18.06
CA GLN A 84 -17.71 12.75 -18.87
C GLN A 84 -18.56 12.66 -20.15
N THR A 85 -18.89 11.46 -20.65
CA THR A 85 -19.56 11.29 -21.96
C THR A 85 -21.05 10.94 -21.91
N LYS A 86 -21.72 11.02 -20.75
CA LYS A 86 -23.19 10.92 -20.67
C LYS A 86 -23.83 12.26 -20.30
N GLY A 87 -24.01 13.09 -21.32
CA GLY A 87 -25.17 13.96 -21.36
C GLY A 87 -26.46 13.12 -21.38
N THR A 88 -27.51 13.62 -20.73
CA THR A 88 -28.90 13.09 -20.71
C THR A 88 -29.16 11.76 -19.99
N ASN A 89 -29.31 11.83 -18.66
CA ASN A 89 -30.43 11.31 -17.84
C ASN A 89 -29.96 11.09 -16.38
N PRO A 90 -30.45 11.87 -15.38
CA PRO A 90 -30.01 11.73 -14.00
C PRO A 90 -30.83 10.63 -13.32
N ARG A 91 -30.65 9.38 -13.72
CA ARG A 91 -31.18 8.25 -12.95
C ARG A 91 -30.12 7.15 -12.91
N ASN A 92 -29.56 6.96 -11.72
CA ASN A 92 -28.89 5.74 -11.23
C ASN A 92 -27.36 5.70 -11.35
N SER A 93 -26.67 6.55 -10.58
CA SER A 93 -25.44 6.19 -9.84
C SER A 93 -24.88 7.36 -9.03
N ALA A 94 -25.28 8.59 -9.33
CA ALA A 94 -25.08 9.71 -8.42
C ALA A 94 -25.97 9.48 -7.20
N ILE A 95 -25.36 9.21 -6.04
CA ILE A 95 -26.00 9.53 -4.75
C ILE A 95 -26.47 10.98 -4.89
N PRO A 96 -27.78 11.25 -4.84
CA PRO A 96 -28.29 12.62 -4.90
C PRO A 96 -27.54 13.46 -3.87
N SER A 97 -27.26 14.73 -4.15
CA SER A 97 -26.68 15.65 -3.14
C SER A 97 -27.50 15.68 -1.84
N SER A 98 -28.78 15.29 -1.89
CA SER A 98 -29.67 15.09 -0.74
C SER A 98 -29.45 13.81 0.08
N ARG A 99 -28.62 12.85 -0.37
CA ARG A 99 -28.29 11.59 0.35
C ARG A 99 -26.89 11.58 0.96
N ILE A 100 -26.23 12.73 1.03
CA ILE A 100 -24.94 12.88 1.70
C ILE A 100 -25.18 13.30 3.15
N PRO A 101 -24.53 12.66 4.13
CA PRO A 101 -23.39 11.73 4.02
C PRO A 101 -23.76 10.26 3.72
N VAL A 102 -22.86 9.53 3.04
CA VAL A 102 -22.97 8.08 2.85
C VAL A 102 -21.88 7.36 3.62
N LEU A 103 -22.29 6.48 4.52
CA LEU A 103 -21.42 5.62 5.33
C LEU A 103 -21.44 4.18 4.80
N LYS A 104 -20.26 3.60 4.56
CA LYS A 104 -20.06 2.18 4.27
C LYS A 104 -18.97 1.64 5.18
N ILE A 105 -19.13 0.39 5.62
CA ILE A 105 -18.15 -0.31 6.43
C ILE A 105 -17.80 -1.62 5.72
N ARG A 106 -16.51 -1.96 5.65
CA ARG A 106 -16.00 -3.22 5.11
C ARG A 106 -15.18 -3.90 6.19
N GLU A 107 -15.52 -5.14 6.48
CA GLU A 107 -14.83 -5.96 7.47
C GLU A 107 -13.83 -6.89 6.79
N SER A 108 -12.74 -7.17 7.48
CA SER A 108 -11.77 -8.23 7.19
C SER A 108 -11.32 -8.85 8.52
N ASP A 109 -10.63 -9.99 8.46
CA ASP A 109 -10.38 -10.87 9.62
C ASP A 109 -9.87 -10.18 10.89
N SER A 110 -9.12 -9.07 10.77
CA SER A 110 -8.65 -8.29 11.91
C SER A 110 -8.71 -6.77 11.72
N SER A 111 -9.31 -6.31 10.61
CA SER A 111 -9.33 -4.90 10.23
C SER A 111 -10.69 -4.44 9.77
N LEU A 112 -10.96 -3.16 10.00
CA LEU A 112 -12.18 -2.47 9.63
C LEU A 112 -11.84 -1.30 8.73
N GLU A 113 -12.50 -1.22 7.58
CA GLU A 113 -12.43 -0.07 6.69
C GLU A 113 -13.76 0.69 6.74
N VAL A 114 -13.71 1.94 7.16
CA VAL A 114 -14.86 2.86 7.16
C VAL A 114 -14.70 3.82 6.00
N VAL A 115 -15.63 3.78 5.05
CA VAL A 115 -15.69 4.68 3.91
C VAL A 115 -16.85 5.64 4.10
N LEU A 116 -16.55 6.92 4.21
CA LEU A 116 -17.52 7.99 4.31
C LEU A 116 -17.42 8.94 3.13
N VAL A 117 -18.55 9.28 2.54
CA VAL A 117 -18.63 10.28 1.47
C VAL A 117 -19.41 11.49 1.98
N THR A 118 -18.75 12.64 2.06
CA THR A 118 -19.33 13.93 2.45
C THR A 118 -19.31 14.93 1.28
N GLY A 119 -20.06 16.02 1.38
CA GLY A 119 -20.05 17.11 0.41
C GLY A 119 -19.08 18.21 0.86
N LEU A 120 -18.71 19.11 -0.05
CA LEU A 120 -17.77 20.21 0.23
C LEU A 120 -18.22 21.17 1.35
N ARG A 121 -19.53 21.28 1.62
CA ARG A 121 -20.10 22.28 2.55
C ARG A 121 -20.44 21.74 3.95
N LYS A 122 -20.31 20.43 4.20
CA LYS A 122 -20.59 19.84 5.52
C LYS A 122 -19.28 19.74 6.31
N ASN A 123 -19.27 20.33 7.52
CA ASN A 123 -18.21 20.14 8.49
C ASN A 123 -18.21 18.68 8.94
N PHE A 124 -17.29 17.89 8.39
CA PHE A 124 -17.16 16.49 8.75
C PHE A 124 -16.29 16.34 10.00
N ALA A 125 -16.89 15.84 11.07
CA ALA A 125 -16.22 15.58 12.34
C ALA A 125 -15.47 14.23 12.31
N LEU A 126 -14.34 14.16 11.58
CA LEU A 126 -13.47 12.96 11.55
C LEU A 126 -13.08 12.50 12.97
N HIS A 127 -12.92 13.44 13.89
CA HIS A 127 -12.59 13.14 15.29
C HIS A 127 -13.66 12.28 15.99
N GLU A 128 -14.95 12.48 15.70
CA GLU A 128 -16.03 11.67 16.28
C GLU A 128 -16.00 10.24 15.73
N VAL A 129 -15.68 10.08 14.44
CA VAL A 129 -15.50 8.76 13.82
C VAL A 129 -14.35 8.00 14.49
N ILE A 130 -13.22 8.68 14.69
CA ILE A 130 -12.05 8.10 15.38
C ILE A 130 -12.41 7.72 16.82
N GLN A 131 -13.17 8.55 17.55
CA GLN A 131 -13.62 8.26 18.91
C GLN A 131 -14.55 7.04 18.97
N VAL A 132 -15.49 6.89 18.03
CA VAL A 132 -16.37 5.71 17.96
C VAL A 132 -15.56 4.45 17.73
N LEU A 133 -14.58 4.48 16.81
CA LEU A 133 -13.70 3.34 16.55
C LEU A 133 -12.85 2.99 17.76
N HIS A 134 -12.21 3.99 18.38
CA HIS A 134 -11.39 3.80 19.57
C HIS A 134 -12.21 3.25 20.76
N GLY A 135 -13.43 3.76 20.97
CA GLY A 135 -14.33 3.29 22.01
C GLY A 135 -14.84 1.86 21.81
N GLN A 136 -14.64 1.27 20.63
CA GLN A 136 -14.96 -0.12 20.31
C GLN A 136 -13.70 -1.01 20.24
N GLY A 137 -12.55 -0.51 20.73
CA GLY A 137 -11.31 -1.28 20.79
C GLY A 137 -10.54 -1.37 19.47
N LEU A 138 -10.91 -0.54 18.49
CA LEU A 138 -10.18 -0.42 17.22
C LEU A 138 -9.16 0.71 17.29
N GLU A 139 -7.95 0.45 16.81
CA GLU A 139 -6.90 1.44 16.62
C GLU A 139 -6.88 1.89 15.16
N VAL A 140 -6.94 3.20 14.93
CA VAL A 140 -6.90 3.77 13.58
C VAL A 140 -5.45 3.77 13.10
N VAL A 141 -5.17 2.99 12.05
CA VAL A 141 -3.83 2.82 11.47
C VAL A 141 -3.59 3.85 10.36
N SER A 142 -4.62 4.19 9.60
CA SER A 142 -4.50 5.11 8.48
C SER A 142 -5.80 5.84 8.19
N VAL A 143 -5.68 7.09 7.75
CA VAL A 143 -6.78 7.89 7.22
C VAL A 143 -6.36 8.45 5.87
N SER A 144 -7.17 8.19 4.85
CA SER A 144 -7.00 8.72 3.51
C SER A 144 -8.17 9.63 3.16
N ILE A 145 -7.86 10.86 2.76
CA ILE A 145 -8.87 11.85 2.35
C ILE A 145 -8.60 12.21 0.90
N SER A 146 -9.64 12.17 0.07
CA SER A 146 -9.56 12.59 -1.33
C SER A 146 -10.80 13.34 -1.75
N THR A 147 -10.63 14.30 -2.65
CA THR A 147 -11.72 15.10 -3.20
C THR A 147 -11.87 14.77 -4.67
N ILE A 148 -13.08 14.39 -5.08
CA ILE A 148 -13.44 14.12 -6.47
C ILE A 148 -14.71 14.91 -6.74
N GLU A 149 -14.63 15.82 -7.73
CA GLU A 149 -15.70 16.76 -8.06
C GLU A 149 -16.10 17.61 -6.84
N GLU A 150 -17.33 17.43 -6.32
CA GLU A 150 -17.87 18.13 -5.15
C GLU A 150 -18.05 17.22 -3.93
N LYS A 151 -17.35 16.08 -3.90
CA LYS A 151 -17.44 15.08 -2.83
C LYS A 151 -16.08 14.84 -2.21
N ILE A 152 -16.08 14.71 -0.89
CA ILE A 152 -14.92 14.35 -0.10
C ILE A 152 -15.10 12.91 0.37
N TYR A 153 -14.13 12.07 0.05
CA TYR A 153 -14.05 10.69 0.43
C TYR A 153 -13.08 10.56 1.59
N HIS A 154 -13.59 10.10 2.73
CA HIS A 154 -12.80 9.77 3.91
C HIS A 154 -12.76 8.25 4.02
N ILE A 155 -11.57 7.68 3.99
CA ILE A 155 -11.32 6.25 4.15
C ILE A 155 -10.49 6.08 5.41
N VAL A 156 -11.06 5.44 6.42
CA VAL A 156 -10.41 5.18 7.70
C VAL A 156 -10.17 3.68 7.80
N HIS A 157 -8.90 3.30 7.96
CA HIS A 157 -8.49 1.94 8.23
C HIS A 157 -8.17 1.79 9.71
N ALA A 158 -8.85 0.86 10.37
CA ALA A 158 -8.64 0.54 11.77
C ALA A 158 -8.40 -0.96 11.96
N GLN A 159 -7.66 -1.30 13.01
CA GLN A 159 -7.32 -2.68 13.35
C GLN A 159 -7.75 -2.97 14.79
N VAL A 160 -8.13 -4.20 15.09
CA VAL A 160 -8.48 -4.61 16.45
C VAL A 160 -7.24 -4.56 17.33
N ARG A 161 -7.26 -3.67 18.34
CA ARG A 161 -6.14 -3.51 19.29
C ARG A 161 -6.13 -4.62 20.35
N VAL A 162 -7.30 -5.17 20.67
CA VAL A 162 -7.48 -6.23 21.67
C VAL A 162 -8.31 -7.37 21.08
N PRO A 163 -7.71 -8.51 20.69
CA PRO A 163 -8.40 -9.59 19.98
C PRO A 163 -9.48 -10.31 20.81
N ARG A 164 -9.58 -10.04 22.12
CA ARG A 164 -10.60 -10.62 23.01
C ARG A 164 -11.93 -9.86 23.00
N LEU A 165 -11.95 -8.63 22.49
CA LEU A 165 -13.18 -7.88 22.21
C LEU A 165 -13.37 -7.93 20.69
N GLY A 166 -14.27 -8.78 20.21
CA GLY A 166 -14.71 -8.69 18.82
C GLY A 166 -15.23 -7.29 18.56
N ALA A 167 -14.82 -6.68 17.45
CA ALA A 167 -15.42 -5.43 17.01
C ALA A 167 -16.86 -5.73 16.57
N ASP A 168 -17.85 -5.28 17.33
CA ASP A 168 -19.25 -5.40 16.91
C ASP A 168 -19.55 -4.34 15.84
N THR A 169 -19.38 -4.74 14.60
CA THR A 169 -19.53 -3.86 13.45
C THR A 169 -20.94 -3.30 13.32
N LEU A 170 -21.97 -4.01 13.79
CA LEU A 170 -23.35 -3.51 13.79
C LEU A 170 -23.49 -2.35 14.78
N THR A 171 -22.88 -2.46 15.95
CA THR A 171 -22.84 -1.37 16.94
C THR A 171 -22.05 -0.18 16.43
N ILE A 172 -20.90 -0.41 15.77
CA ILE A 172 -20.10 0.66 15.14
C ILE A 172 -20.93 1.36 14.05
N TYR A 173 -21.58 0.59 13.16
CA TYR A 173 -22.42 1.13 12.11
C TYR A 173 -23.55 1.99 12.68
N GLY A 174 -24.28 1.49 13.68
CA GLY A 174 -25.37 2.22 14.31
C GLY A 174 -24.92 3.51 15.01
N ARG A 175 -23.75 3.51 15.65
CA ARG A 175 -23.17 4.72 16.26
C ARG A 175 -22.73 5.74 15.22
N LEU A 176 -22.02 5.29 14.19
CA LEU A 176 -21.59 6.16 13.11
C LEU A 176 -22.79 6.73 12.35
N GLN A 177 -23.83 5.94 12.08
CA GLN A 177 -25.04 6.42 11.41
C GLN A 177 -25.74 7.55 12.18
N LYS A 178 -25.70 7.53 13.52
CA LYS A 178 -26.24 8.62 14.38
C LYS A 178 -25.46 9.94 14.27
N LEU A 179 -24.20 9.92 13.87
CA LEU A 179 -23.41 11.14 13.65
C LEU A 179 -23.79 11.87 12.35
N PHE A 180 -24.52 11.18 11.48
CA PHE A 180 -24.67 11.53 10.07
C PHE A 180 -26.12 11.74 9.63
N ASN A 181 -27.09 11.32 10.45
CA ASN A 181 -28.52 11.59 10.35
C ASN A 181 -28.90 12.78 11.24
#